data_AF-A0A660MNJ5-F1
#
_entry.id   AF-A0A660MNJ5-F1
#
_cell.length_a   1.000
_cell.length_b   1.000
_cell.length_c   1.000
_cell.angle_alpha   90.00
_cell.angle_beta   90.00
_cell.angle_gamma   90.00
#
_symmetry.space_group_name_H-M   'P 1'
#
loop_
_entity.id
_entity.type
_entity.pdbx_description
1 polymer ?
#
loop_
_entity_poly.entity_id
_entity_poly.type
_entity_poly.pdbx_seq_one_letter_code
_entity_poly.pdbx_strand_id
1 'polypeptide(L)'
;MSGTGRKYFGTDGVRGQVGVAPMTPDFVMHLGWAIGKMLSDSGFAGDKVIIGKDTRISGYMLENAIAAGLSAAGMDAHLLGVMPTPGIAYFTRTFHAAAGIVVSASHNVYSDNGVKVFARGGIKLPDAAEQEIERYLELPMKVVESAQLGKLYRIPEARGRYIEFCKNAVVLGLPFERLKIVVDCANGATYPIAPEVFRELGAQVIVMNAEPNGCNINAGAGSTAPESLQRRVRDEQADAGIAFDGDGDRVVMVDRNGRLRDGDAILYIIAKYRAFKGEQLNNIVGTKMTNLGLERALNNMGIVL
;
A
#
# COMPACT_ATOMS: atom_id res chain seq x y z
N MET A 1 18.79 -6.32 26.74
CA MET A 1 17.83 -7.11 27.54
C MET A 1 16.59 -6.24 27.74
N SER A 2 15.41 -6.77 27.40
CA SER A 2 14.03 -6.30 27.70
C SER A 2 13.78 -4.77 27.62
N GLY A 3 13.18 -4.21 26.58
CA GLY A 3 11.85 -4.55 26.07
C GLY A 3 10.90 -3.36 26.33
N THR A 4 10.97 -2.31 25.52
CA THR A 4 9.86 -1.35 25.38
C THR A 4 8.83 -2.00 24.46
N GLY A 5 8.11 -2.99 24.98
CA GLY A 5 7.18 -3.80 24.20
C GLY A 5 6.05 -2.92 23.68
N ARG A 6 6.01 -2.73 22.35
CA ARG A 6 4.85 -2.14 21.67
C ARG A 6 3.62 -2.98 22.03
N LYS A 7 2.54 -2.33 22.48
CA LYS A 7 1.33 -3.04 22.93
C LYS A 7 0.40 -3.36 21.76
N TYR A 8 0.34 -2.50 20.76
CA TYR A 8 -0.58 -2.61 19.62
C TYR A 8 0.12 -2.52 18.26
N PHE A 9 1.17 -1.71 18.13
CA PHE A 9 1.88 -1.56 16.86
C PHE A 9 2.81 -2.75 16.61
N GLY A 10 2.53 -3.50 15.55
CA GLY A 10 3.40 -4.55 15.03
C GLY A 10 4.50 -3.99 14.12
N THR A 11 5.03 -4.84 13.23
CA THR A 11 6.02 -4.41 12.25
C THR A 11 5.47 -3.37 11.28
N ASP A 12 4.22 -3.47 10.87
CA ASP A 12 3.59 -2.59 9.88
C ASP A 12 2.15 -2.21 10.31
N GLY A 13 2.08 -1.43 11.40
CA GLY A 13 0.85 -0.89 11.95
C GLY A 13 0.12 -1.85 12.90
N VAL A 14 -1.14 -1.53 13.20
CA VAL A 14 -2.03 -2.36 14.02
C VAL A 14 -2.81 -3.29 13.09
N ARG A 15 -2.81 -4.61 13.35
CA ARG A 15 -3.53 -5.61 12.54
C ARG A 15 -4.22 -6.64 13.40
N GLY A 16 -5.30 -7.22 12.90
CA GLY A 16 -5.99 -8.33 13.55
C GLY A 16 -7.26 -8.75 12.82
N GLN A 17 -7.88 -9.80 13.32
CA GLN A 17 -9.19 -10.26 12.85
C GLN A 17 -10.26 -9.23 13.25
N VAL A 18 -11.08 -8.79 12.31
CA VAL A 18 -12.13 -7.80 12.56
C VAL A 18 -13.15 -8.33 13.55
N GLY A 19 -13.49 -7.52 14.55
CA GLY A 19 -14.39 -7.89 15.65
C GLY A 19 -13.68 -8.52 16.85
N VAL A 20 -12.38 -8.81 16.74
CA VAL A 20 -11.54 -9.28 17.85
C VAL A 20 -10.57 -8.17 18.23
N ALA A 21 -10.41 -7.91 19.53
CA ALA A 21 -9.50 -6.88 20.00
C ALA A 21 -8.05 -7.12 19.49
N PRO A 22 -7.34 -6.09 19.02
CA PRO A 22 -7.73 -4.67 19.01
C PRO A 22 -8.50 -4.21 17.76
N MET A 23 -8.85 -5.09 16.81
CA MET A 23 -9.50 -4.71 15.55
C MET A 23 -11.03 -4.56 15.69
N THR A 24 -11.46 -3.69 16.62
CA THR A 24 -12.86 -3.36 16.90
C THR A 24 -13.17 -1.90 16.52
N PRO A 25 -14.42 -1.54 16.18
CA PRO A 25 -14.75 -0.18 15.73
C PRO A 25 -14.45 0.90 16.77
N ASP A 26 -14.71 0.62 18.04
CA ASP A 26 -14.45 1.49 19.18
C ASP A 26 -12.95 1.73 19.38
N PHE A 27 -12.13 0.68 19.35
CA PHE A 27 -10.68 0.82 19.40
C PHE A 27 -10.15 1.62 18.23
N VAL A 28 -10.62 1.33 17.01
CA VAL A 28 -10.12 1.99 15.80
C VAL A 28 -10.53 3.48 15.74
N MET A 29 -11.70 3.83 16.27
CA MET A 29 -12.08 5.23 16.49
C MET A 29 -11.15 5.89 17.50
N HIS A 30 -10.85 5.22 18.60
CA HIS A 30 -9.92 5.73 19.61
C HIS A 30 -8.50 5.90 19.06
N LEU A 31 -8.05 4.98 18.21
CA LEU A 31 -6.79 5.06 17.47
C LEU A 31 -6.76 6.29 16.54
N GLY A 32 -7.84 6.55 15.80
CA GLY A 32 -7.97 7.76 14.99
C GLY A 32 -7.82 9.04 15.82
N TRP A 33 -8.45 9.08 16.99
CA TRP A 33 -8.28 10.20 17.93
C TRP A 33 -6.86 10.33 18.45
N ALA A 34 -6.24 9.22 18.88
CA ALA A 34 -4.87 9.19 19.39
C ALA A 34 -3.86 9.67 18.34
N ILE A 35 -4.02 9.26 17.09
CA ILE A 35 -3.24 9.75 15.95
C ILE A 35 -3.41 11.27 15.81
N GLY A 36 -4.65 11.77 15.84
CA GLY A 36 -4.91 13.21 15.71
C GLY A 36 -4.30 14.03 16.85
N LYS A 37 -4.33 13.52 18.08
CA LYS A 37 -3.68 14.15 19.24
C LYS A 37 -2.16 14.19 19.10
N MET A 38 -1.54 13.07 18.73
CA MET A 38 -0.09 13.01 18.48
C MET A 38 0.33 14.00 17.37
N LEU A 39 -0.43 14.08 16.27
CA LEU A 39 -0.15 15.03 15.19
C LEU A 39 -0.31 16.48 15.63
N SER A 40 -1.34 16.78 16.44
CA SER A 40 -1.56 18.12 16.98
C SER A 40 -0.39 18.58 17.85
N ASP A 41 0.08 17.71 18.76
CA ASP A 41 1.24 18.00 19.62
C ASP A 41 2.54 18.15 18.82
N SER A 42 2.62 17.48 17.67
CA SER A 42 3.73 17.59 16.71
C SER A 42 3.66 18.83 15.82
N GLY A 43 2.73 19.77 16.09
CA GLY A 43 2.61 21.04 15.38
C GLY A 43 1.73 21.00 14.12
N PHE A 44 0.93 19.95 13.92
CA PHE A 44 0.03 19.79 12.77
C PHE A 44 -1.46 19.94 13.13
N ALA A 45 -1.77 20.66 14.20
CA ALA A 45 -3.16 20.86 14.64
C ALA A 45 -4.02 21.46 13.50
N GLY A 46 -5.18 20.86 13.24
CA GLY A 46 -6.10 21.28 12.18
C GLY A 46 -5.62 20.96 10.75
N ASP A 47 -4.48 20.29 10.57
CA ASP A 47 -4.01 19.90 9.24
C ASP A 47 -4.76 18.64 8.75
N LYS A 48 -4.60 18.34 7.46
CA LYS A 48 -5.25 17.23 6.79
C LYS A 48 -4.53 15.90 7.01
N VAL A 49 -5.31 14.84 7.16
CA VAL A 49 -4.88 13.45 7.16
C VAL A 49 -5.53 12.73 5.97
N ILE A 50 -4.70 12.14 5.11
CA ILE A 50 -5.19 11.34 3.98
C ILE A 50 -5.57 9.95 4.48
N ILE A 51 -6.72 9.44 4.08
CA ILE A 51 -7.15 8.07 4.41
C ILE A 51 -7.49 7.35 3.10
N GLY A 52 -6.98 6.14 2.94
CA GLY A 52 -7.40 5.22 1.88
C GLY A 52 -7.50 3.81 2.42
N LYS A 53 -8.14 2.94 1.64
CA LYS A 53 -8.43 1.57 2.03
C LYS A 53 -8.27 0.60 0.87
N ASP A 54 -8.19 -0.69 1.19
CA ASP A 54 -8.39 -1.75 0.20
C ASP A 54 -9.89 -2.08 0.02
N THR A 55 -10.15 -3.25 -0.56
CA THR A 55 -11.48 -3.70 -0.96
C THR A 55 -12.19 -4.52 0.12
N ARG A 56 -11.60 -4.74 1.30
CA ARG A 56 -12.22 -5.49 2.39
C ARG A 56 -13.54 -4.84 2.81
N ILE A 57 -14.56 -5.66 3.05
CA ILE A 57 -15.88 -5.18 3.51
C ILE A 57 -15.79 -4.41 4.83
N SER A 58 -14.89 -4.81 5.74
CA SER A 58 -14.64 -4.13 7.00
C SER A 58 -14.04 -2.73 6.82
N GLY A 59 -13.43 -2.44 5.67
CA GLY A 59 -12.84 -1.14 5.38
C GLY A 59 -13.84 0.01 5.42
N TYR A 60 -15.11 -0.22 5.06
CA TYR A 60 -16.15 0.81 5.18
C TYR A 60 -16.37 1.24 6.64
N MET A 61 -16.43 0.26 7.54
CA MET A 61 -16.63 0.51 8.96
C MET A 61 -15.40 1.18 9.58
N LEU A 62 -14.20 0.65 9.31
CA LEU A 62 -12.96 1.12 9.93
C LEU A 62 -12.53 2.50 9.41
N GLU A 63 -12.69 2.80 8.11
CA GLU A 63 -12.40 4.12 7.55
C GLU A 63 -13.23 5.22 8.24
N ASN A 64 -14.53 4.96 8.43
CA ASN A 64 -15.42 5.91 9.12
C ASN A 64 -15.11 6.04 10.61
N ALA A 65 -14.73 4.95 11.28
CA ALA A 65 -14.31 4.99 12.68
C ALA A 65 -13.06 5.86 12.88
N ILE A 66 -12.03 5.66 12.05
CA ILE A 66 -10.80 6.47 12.08
C ILE A 66 -11.12 7.94 11.80
N ALA A 67 -11.92 8.23 10.78
CA ALA A 67 -12.29 9.59 10.42
C ALA A 67 -13.06 10.30 11.54
N ALA A 68 -13.96 9.60 12.23
CA ALA A 68 -14.66 10.13 13.40
C ALA A 68 -13.70 10.46 14.55
N GLY A 69 -12.74 9.57 14.84
CA GLY A 69 -11.70 9.80 15.84
C GLY A 69 -10.84 11.03 15.52
N LEU A 70 -10.39 11.15 14.27
CA LEU A 70 -9.62 12.31 13.79
C LEU A 70 -10.42 13.62 13.91
N SER A 71 -11.69 13.61 13.50
CA SER A 71 -12.57 14.77 13.62
C SER A 71 -12.73 15.20 15.08
N ALA A 72 -12.91 14.25 16.00
CA ALA A 72 -12.99 14.51 17.44
C ALA A 72 -11.68 15.08 18.02
N ALA A 73 -10.53 14.78 17.41
CA ALA A 73 -9.24 15.36 17.75
C ALA A 73 -8.97 16.72 17.07
N GLY A 74 -9.87 17.19 16.21
CA GLY A 74 -9.74 18.46 15.48
C GLY A 74 -8.94 18.37 14.17
N MET A 75 -8.79 17.17 13.61
CA MET A 75 -8.04 16.94 12.35
C MET A 75 -8.99 16.73 11.17
N ASP A 76 -8.66 17.31 10.02
CA ASP A 76 -9.44 17.13 8.79
C ASP A 76 -9.12 15.76 8.14
N ALA A 77 -10.14 14.96 7.86
CA ALA A 77 -10.02 13.66 7.22
C ALA A 77 -10.32 13.76 5.71
N HIS A 78 -9.38 13.34 4.88
CA HIS A 78 -9.50 13.37 3.42
C HIS A 78 -9.50 11.95 2.85
N LEU A 79 -10.68 11.50 2.41
CA LEU A 79 -10.90 10.13 1.95
C LEU A 79 -10.59 9.98 0.45
N LEU A 80 -9.70 9.05 0.13
CA LEU A 80 -9.39 8.64 -1.25
C LEU A 80 -10.32 7.53 -1.76
N GLY A 81 -10.98 6.81 -0.85
CA GLY A 81 -11.66 5.55 -1.17
C GLY A 81 -10.67 4.41 -1.38
N VAL A 82 -10.97 3.53 -2.34
CA VAL A 82 -10.09 2.39 -2.64
C VAL A 82 -8.82 2.89 -3.33
N MET A 83 -7.67 2.68 -2.69
CA MET A 83 -6.37 3.16 -3.15
C MET A 83 -5.25 2.24 -2.64
N PRO A 84 -4.29 1.83 -3.49
CA PRO A 84 -3.13 1.08 -3.05
C PRO A 84 -2.35 1.84 -1.98
N THR A 85 -1.74 1.10 -1.05
CA THR A 85 -0.82 1.62 -0.03
C THR A 85 0.20 2.65 -0.59
N PRO A 86 0.91 2.38 -1.71
CA PRO A 86 1.82 3.37 -2.28
C PRO A 86 1.12 4.63 -2.84
N GLY A 87 -0.14 4.53 -3.27
CA GLY A 87 -0.95 5.69 -3.68
C GLY A 87 -1.29 6.60 -2.51
N ILE A 88 -1.60 6.04 -1.35
CA ILE A 88 -1.85 6.80 -0.12
C ILE A 88 -0.57 7.55 0.30
N ALA A 89 0.58 6.87 0.30
CA ALA A 89 1.88 7.51 0.57
C ALA A 89 2.19 8.66 -0.42
N TYR A 90 1.94 8.43 -1.71
CA TYR A 90 2.07 9.46 -2.75
C TYR A 90 1.20 10.69 -2.43
N PHE A 91 -0.08 10.51 -2.12
CA PHE A 91 -0.99 11.61 -1.82
C PHE A 91 -0.68 12.33 -0.52
N THR A 92 -0.21 11.61 0.51
CA THR A 92 0.30 12.25 1.74
C THR A 92 1.42 13.24 1.44
N ARG A 93 2.34 12.86 0.53
CA ARG A 93 3.42 13.74 0.09
C ARG A 93 2.92 14.90 -0.77
N THR A 94 2.15 14.62 -1.83
CA THR A 94 1.79 15.64 -2.82
C THR A 94 0.74 16.62 -2.34
N PHE A 95 -0.10 16.22 -1.39
CA PHE A 95 -1.02 17.16 -0.73
C PHE A 95 -0.37 17.86 0.46
N HIS A 96 0.87 17.54 0.84
CA HIS A 96 1.49 18.04 2.07
C HIS A 96 0.62 17.78 3.31
N ALA A 97 0.06 16.58 3.40
CA ALA A 97 -0.75 16.16 4.53
C ALA A 97 0.14 15.86 5.75
N ALA A 98 -0.42 16.03 6.95
CA ALA A 98 0.28 15.73 8.20
C ALA A 98 0.58 14.22 8.32
N ALA A 99 -0.35 13.39 7.84
CA ALA A 99 -0.19 11.94 7.81
C ALA A 99 -1.00 11.30 6.68
N GLY A 100 -0.67 10.04 6.40
CA GLY A 100 -1.48 9.12 5.60
C GLY A 100 -1.89 7.93 6.43
N ILE A 101 -3.12 7.44 6.25
CA ILE A 101 -3.63 6.25 6.91
C ILE A 101 -4.10 5.26 5.86
N VAL A 102 -3.62 4.03 5.98
CA VAL A 102 -4.05 2.90 5.17
C VAL A 102 -4.91 1.98 6.02
N VAL A 103 -6.14 1.73 5.59
CA VAL A 103 -7.00 0.70 6.15
C VAL A 103 -6.87 -0.57 5.32
N SER A 104 -5.95 -1.45 5.75
CA SER A 104 -5.68 -2.73 5.08
C SER A 104 -4.87 -3.69 5.95
N ALA A 105 -5.05 -4.99 5.72
CA ALA A 105 -4.15 -6.06 6.18
C ALA A 105 -3.28 -6.65 5.05
N SER A 106 -3.05 -5.95 3.95
CA SER A 106 -2.20 -6.37 2.82
C SER A 106 -2.65 -7.73 2.26
N HIS A 107 -1.74 -8.70 2.17
CA HIS A 107 -1.97 -10.05 1.66
C HIS A 107 -2.81 -10.99 2.55
N ASN A 108 -3.24 -10.56 3.74
CA ASN A 108 -4.04 -11.41 4.64
C ASN A 108 -5.42 -11.75 4.05
N VAL A 109 -6.09 -12.77 4.61
CA VAL A 109 -7.49 -13.13 4.28
C VAL A 109 -8.47 -12.01 4.63
N TYR A 110 -9.61 -11.92 3.93
CA TYR A 110 -10.56 -10.80 4.02
C TYR A 110 -11.10 -10.49 5.44
N SER A 111 -11.11 -11.49 6.33
CA SER A 111 -11.57 -11.37 7.72
C SER A 111 -10.63 -10.54 8.60
N ASP A 112 -9.38 -10.38 8.18
CA ASP A 112 -8.42 -9.51 8.84
C ASP A 112 -8.51 -8.09 8.30
N ASN A 113 -8.15 -7.11 9.12
CA ASN A 113 -7.86 -5.76 8.65
C ASN A 113 -6.76 -5.12 9.52
N GLY A 114 -6.40 -3.88 9.19
CA GLY A 114 -5.34 -3.16 9.86
C GLY A 114 -5.32 -1.68 9.57
N VAL A 115 -4.50 -0.97 10.32
CA VAL A 115 -4.25 0.47 10.18
C VAL A 115 -2.74 0.68 10.10
N LYS A 116 -2.25 1.13 8.94
CA LYS A 116 -0.87 1.61 8.74
C LYS A 116 -0.86 3.13 8.73
N VAL A 117 0.15 3.76 9.34
CA VAL A 117 0.28 5.22 9.36
C VAL A 117 1.59 5.63 8.66
N PHE A 118 1.46 6.57 7.74
CA PHE A 118 2.57 7.28 7.11
C PHE A 118 2.71 8.66 7.74
N ALA A 119 3.94 9.05 8.05
CA ALA A 119 4.25 10.42 8.42
C ALA A 119 4.13 11.36 7.21
N ARG A 120 4.16 12.66 7.49
CA ARG A 120 4.32 13.71 6.48
C ARG A 120 5.45 13.34 5.50
N GLY A 121 5.17 13.51 4.21
CA GLY A 121 6.09 13.10 3.14
C GLY A 121 5.90 11.66 2.64
N GLY A 122 4.97 10.90 3.21
CA GLY A 122 4.61 9.55 2.73
C GLY A 122 5.60 8.47 3.13
N ILE A 123 6.33 8.68 4.23
CA ILE A 123 7.29 7.72 4.77
C ILE A 123 6.70 7.00 5.97
N LYS A 124 7.26 5.84 6.32
CA LYS A 124 6.84 5.08 7.52
C LYS A 124 6.93 5.97 8.76
N LEU A 125 5.92 5.88 9.62
CA LEU A 125 5.89 6.59 10.89
C LEU A 125 7.08 6.13 11.77
N PRO A 126 7.85 7.05 12.38
CA PRO A 126 8.93 6.66 13.29
C PRO A 126 8.41 5.96 14.54
N ASP A 127 9.20 5.02 15.07
CA ASP A 127 8.88 4.26 16.29
C ASP A 127 8.48 5.15 17.48
N ALA A 128 9.13 6.30 17.66
CA ALA A 128 8.82 7.24 18.73
C ALA A 128 7.40 7.82 18.60
N ALA A 129 6.92 8.05 17.39
CA ALA A 129 5.56 8.53 17.15
C ALA A 129 4.53 7.40 17.34
N GLU A 130 4.86 6.15 17.01
CA GLU A 130 4.01 4.99 17.36
C GLU A 130 3.84 4.88 18.89
N GLN A 131 4.92 5.07 19.66
CA GLN A 131 4.87 5.08 21.13
C GLN A 131 3.99 6.21 21.69
N GLU A 132 4.06 7.41 21.12
CA GLU A 132 3.18 8.51 21.53
C GLU A 132 1.71 8.24 21.21
N ILE A 133 1.41 7.57 20.08
CA ILE A 133 0.05 7.12 19.79
C ILE A 133 -0.41 6.10 20.83
N GLU A 134 0.43 5.12 21.20
CA GLU A 134 0.11 4.16 22.26
C GLU A 134 -0.13 4.84 23.61
N ARG A 135 0.66 5.87 23.95
CA ARG A 135 0.43 6.68 25.16
C ARG A 135 -0.95 7.36 25.13
N TYR A 136 -1.34 7.90 23.98
CA TYR A 136 -2.66 8.51 23.81
C TYR A 136 -3.82 7.51 23.91
N LEU A 137 -3.65 6.28 23.41
CA LEU A 137 -4.66 5.22 23.50
C LEU A 137 -5.02 4.83 24.94
N GLU A 138 -4.13 5.05 25.90
CA GLU A 138 -4.38 4.80 27.32
C GLU A 138 -5.10 5.96 28.03
N LEU A 139 -5.31 7.10 27.35
CA LEU A 139 -6.05 8.24 27.87
C LEU A 139 -7.52 8.17 27.45
N PRO A 140 -8.45 8.75 28.23
CA PRO A 140 -9.83 8.85 27.78
C PRO A 140 -9.94 9.81 26.58
N MET A 141 -10.65 9.38 25.55
CA MET A 141 -10.96 10.22 24.40
C MET A 141 -11.72 11.49 24.83
N LYS A 142 -11.17 12.65 24.48
CA LYS A 142 -11.80 13.96 24.69
C LYS A 142 -12.01 14.66 23.36
N VAL A 143 -13.25 15.04 23.09
CA VAL A 143 -13.62 15.80 21.90
C VAL A 143 -13.14 17.24 22.06
N VAL A 144 -12.57 17.81 20.99
CA VAL A 144 -12.26 19.24 20.93
C VAL A 144 -13.55 20.09 20.97
N GLU A 145 -13.40 21.39 21.17
CA GLU A 145 -14.55 22.31 21.13
C GLU A 145 -15.28 22.21 19.80
N SER A 146 -16.60 22.43 19.79
CA SER A 146 -17.44 22.22 18.60
C SER A 146 -16.97 23.01 17.37
N ALA A 147 -16.41 24.21 17.58
CA ALA A 147 -15.87 25.05 16.50
C ALA A 147 -14.53 24.55 15.92
N GLN A 148 -13.87 23.62 16.61
CA GLN A 148 -12.56 23.06 16.26
C GLN A 148 -12.66 21.64 15.70
N LEU A 149 -13.88 21.07 15.60
CA LEU A 149 -14.08 19.75 15.02
C LEU A 149 -13.53 19.68 13.60
N GLY A 150 -12.76 18.63 13.35
CA GLY A 150 -12.22 18.36 12.02
C GLY A 150 -13.33 17.98 11.05
N LYS A 151 -13.16 18.35 9.78
CA LYS A 151 -14.12 18.11 8.70
C LYS A 151 -13.70 16.88 7.89
N LEU A 152 -14.67 16.32 7.18
CA LEU A 152 -14.46 15.19 6.29
C LEU A 152 -14.63 15.63 4.84
N TYR A 153 -13.66 15.29 4.01
CA TYR A 153 -13.64 15.58 2.58
C TYR A 153 -13.40 14.29 1.78
N ARG A 154 -13.87 14.28 0.53
CA ARG A 154 -13.59 13.22 -0.44
C ARG A 154 -12.75 13.78 -1.58
N ILE A 155 -11.85 12.98 -2.12
CA ILE A 155 -10.97 13.37 -3.25
C ILE A 155 -11.29 12.47 -4.45
N PRO A 156 -12.35 12.76 -5.23
CA PRO A 156 -12.81 11.87 -6.30
C PRO A 156 -11.79 11.72 -7.44
N GLU A 157 -10.93 12.71 -7.69
CA GLU A 157 -9.93 12.69 -8.76
C GLU A 157 -8.66 11.90 -8.41
N ALA A 158 -8.55 11.36 -7.19
CA ALA A 158 -7.34 10.69 -6.71
C ALA A 158 -6.91 9.52 -7.61
N ARG A 159 -7.87 8.72 -8.09
CA ARG A 159 -7.58 7.60 -9.00
C ARG A 159 -6.84 8.05 -10.26
N GLY A 160 -7.42 9.00 -11.00
CA GLY A 160 -6.82 9.49 -12.25
C GLY A 160 -5.44 10.11 -12.03
N ARG A 161 -5.28 10.89 -10.95
CA ARG A 161 -3.97 11.49 -10.61
C ARG A 161 -2.90 10.45 -10.29
N TYR A 162 -3.27 9.35 -9.64
CA TYR A 162 -2.32 8.28 -9.35
C TYR A 162 -1.98 7.45 -10.59
N ILE A 163 -2.96 7.21 -11.49
CA ILE A 163 -2.71 6.58 -12.79
C ILE A 163 -1.69 7.40 -13.60
N GLU A 164 -1.90 8.72 -13.70
CA GLU A 164 -0.95 9.61 -14.37
C GLU A 164 0.44 9.56 -13.73
N PHE A 165 0.52 9.56 -12.40
CA PHE A 165 1.79 9.41 -11.70
C PHE A 165 2.51 8.11 -12.07
N CYS A 166 1.79 6.97 -12.09
CA CYS A 166 2.36 5.68 -12.47
C CYS A 166 2.85 5.67 -13.93
N LYS A 167 2.09 6.24 -14.87
CA LYS A 167 2.51 6.32 -16.28
C LYS A 167 3.76 7.17 -16.47
N ASN A 168 3.88 8.26 -15.72
CA ASN A 168 5.05 9.15 -15.77
C ASN A 168 6.36 8.50 -15.29
N ALA A 169 6.30 7.31 -14.64
CA ALA A 169 7.49 6.54 -14.30
C ALA A 169 8.09 5.79 -15.51
N VAL A 170 7.38 5.73 -16.63
CA VAL A 170 7.79 5.01 -17.84
C VAL A 170 8.57 5.92 -18.78
N VAL A 171 9.66 5.41 -19.35
CA VAL A 171 10.42 6.14 -20.39
C VAL A 171 9.57 6.27 -21.65
N LEU A 172 9.44 7.50 -22.16
CA LEU A 172 8.73 7.79 -23.41
C LEU A 172 9.28 6.95 -24.56
N GLY A 173 8.38 6.40 -25.39
CA GLY A 173 8.73 5.63 -26.58
C GLY A 173 8.93 4.13 -26.36
N LEU A 174 8.68 3.60 -25.15
CA LEU A 174 8.58 2.16 -24.96
C LEU A 174 7.35 1.60 -25.69
N PRO A 175 7.49 0.54 -26.51
CA PRO A 175 6.43 0.06 -27.40
C PRO A 175 5.43 -0.85 -26.66
N PHE A 176 4.71 -0.31 -25.68
CA PHE A 176 3.69 -1.05 -24.91
C PHE A 176 2.59 -1.64 -25.80
N GLU A 177 2.28 -1.01 -26.94
CA GLU A 177 1.36 -1.50 -27.98
C GLU A 177 1.68 -2.91 -28.50
N ARG A 178 2.93 -3.36 -28.35
CA ARG A 178 3.37 -4.70 -28.76
C ARG A 178 3.24 -5.75 -27.67
N LEU A 179 2.86 -5.35 -26.46
CA LEU A 179 2.81 -6.21 -25.29
C LEU A 179 1.39 -6.68 -25.02
N LYS A 180 1.22 -8.01 -24.93
CA LYS A 180 0.06 -8.65 -24.32
C LYS A 180 0.41 -9.02 -22.88
N ILE A 181 -0.28 -8.43 -21.91
CA ILE A 181 -0.02 -8.68 -20.49
C ILE A 181 -1.26 -9.20 -19.77
N VAL A 182 -1.05 -10.10 -18.80
CA VAL A 182 -2.08 -10.55 -17.86
C VAL A 182 -1.85 -9.87 -16.52
N VAL A 183 -2.87 -9.22 -15.96
CA VAL A 183 -2.78 -8.47 -14.70
C VAL A 183 -3.75 -9.06 -13.69
N ASP A 184 -3.22 -9.63 -12.61
CA ASP A 184 -3.96 -10.12 -11.45
C ASP A 184 -3.95 -9.05 -10.34
N CYS A 185 -5.13 -8.52 -10.03
CA CYS A 185 -5.31 -7.46 -9.04
C CYS A 185 -5.68 -7.98 -7.64
N ALA A 186 -5.68 -9.30 -7.41
CA ALA A 186 -6.02 -9.95 -6.14
C ALA A 186 -7.41 -9.61 -5.56
N ASN A 187 -8.32 -9.10 -6.39
CA ASN A 187 -9.54 -8.39 -5.98
C ASN A 187 -9.27 -7.31 -4.92
N GLY A 188 -8.07 -6.71 -4.95
CA GLY A 188 -7.54 -5.75 -4.00
C GLY A 188 -7.57 -4.31 -4.50
N ALA A 189 -6.80 -3.45 -3.87
CA ALA A 189 -6.80 -2.00 -4.09
C ALA A 189 -6.33 -1.58 -5.49
N THR A 190 -5.61 -2.45 -6.20
CA THR A 190 -5.08 -2.17 -7.55
C THR A 190 -6.12 -2.41 -8.66
N TYR A 191 -7.27 -3.05 -8.36
CA TYR A 191 -8.29 -3.38 -9.36
C TYR A 191 -8.75 -2.22 -10.26
N PRO A 192 -8.89 -0.96 -9.77
CA PRO A 192 -9.33 0.14 -10.61
C PRO A 192 -8.14 0.87 -11.25
N ILE A 193 -6.89 0.57 -10.88
CA ILE A 193 -5.72 1.38 -11.24
C ILE A 193 -4.80 0.61 -12.18
N ALA A 194 -4.36 -0.58 -11.78
CA ALA A 194 -3.33 -1.30 -12.52
C ALA A 194 -3.74 -1.59 -13.99
N PRO A 195 -4.97 -2.08 -14.29
CA PRO A 195 -5.37 -2.28 -15.67
C PRO A 195 -5.37 -0.99 -16.51
N GLU A 196 -5.78 0.14 -15.92
CA GLU A 196 -5.85 1.43 -16.63
C GLU A 196 -4.46 1.97 -16.94
N VAL A 197 -3.52 1.90 -16.00
CA VAL A 197 -2.12 2.29 -16.22
C VAL A 197 -1.56 1.61 -17.46
N PHE A 198 -1.72 0.29 -17.59
CA PHE A 198 -1.14 -0.44 -18.73
C PHE A 198 -1.91 -0.24 -20.04
N ARG A 199 -3.25 -0.14 -19.99
CA ARG A 199 -4.07 0.14 -21.19
C ARG A 199 -3.77 1.52 -21.76
N GLU A 200 -3.65 2.53 -20.91
CA GLU A 200 -3.36 3.90 -21.34
C GLU A 200 -1.92 4.06 -21.85
N LEU A 201 -0.99 3.20 -21.43
CA LEU A 201 0.33 3.08 -22.05
C LEU A 201 0.30 2.38 -23.41
N GLY A 202 -0.80 1.72 -23.77
CA GLY A 202 -1.04 1.09 -25.08
C GLY A 202 -1.03 -0.44 -25.06
N ALA A 203 -0.76 -1.11 -23.93
CA ALA A 203 -0.70 -2.56 -23.89
C ALA A 203 -2.07 -3.23 -24.07
N GLN A 204 -2.05 -4.45 -24.64
CA GLN A 204 -3.21 -5.33 -24.60
C GLN A 204 -3.27 -5.98 -23.21
N VAL A 205 -4.28 -5.61 -22.42
CA VAL A 205 -4.40 -6.04 -21.01
C VAL A 205 -5.54 -7.04 -20.82
N ILE A 206 -5.18 -8.24 -20.37
CA ILE A 206 -6.11 -9.24 -19.85
C ILE A 206 -6.14 -9.10 -18.33
N VAL A 207 -7.32 -8.89 -17.76
CA VAL A 207 -7.47 -8.66 -16.32
C VAL A 207 -7.98 -9.92 -15.63
N MET A 208 -7.41 -10.21 -14.46
CA MET A 208 -7.83 -11.26 -13.53
C MET A 208 -8.07 -10.67 -12.16
N ASN A 209 -9.03 -11.26 -11.43
CA ASN A 209 -9.31 -10.91 -10.03
C ASN A 209 -9.44 -9.40 -9.82
N ALA A 210 -10.34 -8.76 -10.56
CA ALA A 210 -10.60 -7.32 -10.48
C ALA A 210 -12.08 -7.00 -10.25
N GLU A 211 -12.79 -7.92 -9.61
CA GLU A 211 -14.22 -7.81 -9.28
C GLU A 211 -14.41 -7.98 -7.76
N PRO A 212 -13.93 -7.01 -6.96
CA PRO A 212 -14.03 -7.11 -5.51
C PRO A 212 -15.48 -7.12 -5.04
N ASN A 213 -15.81 -8.05 -4.14
CA ASN A 213 -17.13 -8.15 -3.50
C ASN A 213 -17.09 -7.91 -1.98
N GLY A 214 -15.93 -7.48 -1.45
CA GLY A 214 -15.72 -7.29 -0.02
C GLY A 214 -15.10 -8.48 0.71
N CYS A 215 -15.26 -9.70 0.16
CA CYS A 215 -14.88 -10.95 0.82
C CYS A 215 -13.92 -11.84 0.00
N ASN A 216 -13.62 -11.46 -1.25
CA ASN A 216 -12.80 -12.25 -2.19
C ASN A 216 -11.37 -11.72 -2.37
N ILE A 217 -10.93 -10.73 -1.58
CA ILE A 217 -9.55 -10.24 -1.62
C ILE A 217 -8.56 -11.36 -1.29
N ASN A 218 -7.49 -11.49 -2.07
CA ASN A 218 -6.43 -12.49 -1.96
C ASN A 218 -6.89 -13.97 -2.04
N ALA A 219 -8.17 -14.24 -2.33
CA ALA A 219 -8.71 -15.60 -2.31
C ALA A 219 -8.25 -16.39 -3.54
N GLY A 220 -7.17 -17.17 -3.39
CA GLY A 220 -6.59 -17.97 -4.49
C GLY A 220 -6.07 -17.12 -5.65
N ALA A 221 -5.65 -15.89 -5.35
CA ALA A 221 -5.32 -14.84 -6.31
C ALA A 221 -4.16 -13.98 -5.81
N GLY A 222 -3.55 -13.23 -6.73
CA GLY A 222 -2.55 -12.22 -6.40
C GLY A 222 -1.15 -12.79 -6.17
N SER A 223 -0.27 -11.96 -5.62
CA SER A 223 1.16 -12.27 -5.57
C SER A 223 1.52 -13.46 -4.67
N THR A 224 0.63 -13.85 -3.76
CA THR A 224 0.80 -14.99 -2.85
C THR A 224 0.22 -16.29 -3.40
N ALA A 225 -0.58 -16.24 -4.47
CA ALA A 225 -1.15 -17.39 -5.17
C ALA A 225 -1.12 -17.19 -6.70
N PRO A 226 0.08 -17.09 -7.32
CA PRO A 226 0.24 -16.72 -8.73
C PRO A 226 -0.02 -17.86 -9.72
N GLU A 227 -0.42 -19.05 -9.28
CA GLU A 227 -0.53 -20.23 -10.13
C GLU A 227 -1.58 -20.06 -11.24
N SER A 228 -2.68 -19.35 -10.93
CA SER A 228 -3.72 -19.02 -11.90
C SER A 228 -3.21 -18.05 -12.96
N LEU A 229 -2.43 -17.04 -12.56
CA LEU A 229 -1.74 -16.12 -13.46
C LEU A 229 -0.76 -16.87 -14.36
N GLN A 230 0.05 -17.79 -13.83
CA GLN A 230 1.00 -18.57 -14.61
C GLN A 230 0.34 -19.41 -15.70
N ARG A 231 -0.82 -20.02 -15.40
CA ARG A 231 -1.62 -20.73 -16.41
C ARG A 231 -2.13 -19.75 -17.45
N ARG A 232 -2.77 -18.66 -17.02
CA ARG A 232 -3.38 -17.69 -17.93
C ARG A 232 -2.37 -17.07 -18.89
N VAL A 233 -1.15 -16.77 -18.43
CA VAL A 233 -0.07 -16.27 -19.30
C VAL A 233 0.24 -17.24 -20.44
N ARG A 234 0.32 -18.54 -20.17
CA ARG A 234 0.58 -19.56 -21.20
C ARG A 234 -0.62 -19.75 -22.13
N ASP A 235 -1.82 -19.86 -21.56
CA ASP A 235 -3.05 -20.09 -22.32
C ASP A 235 -3.33 -18.94 -23.30
N GLU A 236 -3.03 -17.71 -22.87
CA GLU A 236 -3.20 -16.50 -23.66
C GLU A 236 -1.98 -16.18 -24.53
N GLN A 237 -0.88 -16.94 -24.43
CA GLN A 237 0.39 -16.61 -25.08
C GLN A 237 0.83 -15.16 -24.80
N ALA A 238 0.64 -14.70 -23.57
CA ALA A 238 0.98 -13.35 -23.15
C ALA A 238 2.50 -13.20 -22.97
N ASP A 239 3.01 -11.98 -23.17
CA ASP A 239 4.42 -11.66 -23.03
C ASP A 239 4.87 -11.65 -21.56
N ALA A 240 3.97 -11.27 -20.66
CA ALA A 240 4.20 -11.23 -19.22
C ALA A 240 2.90 -11.34 -18.42
N GLY A 241 3.01 -11.80 -17.19
CA GLY A 241 2.01 -11.68 -16.14
C GLY A 241 2.49 -10.78 -15.01
N ILE A 242 1.57 -10.06 -14.38
CA ILE A 242 1.82 -9.20 -13.22
C ILE A 242 0.77 -9.52 -12.17
N ALA A 243 1.20 -9.92 -10.96
CA ALA A 243 0.30 -10.14 -9.84
C ALA A 243 0.65 -9.20 -8.69
N PHE A 244 -0.35 -8.43 -8.25
CA PHE A 244 -0.30 -7.61 -7.05
C PHE A 244 -0.89 -8.36 -5.86
N ASP A 245 -0.67 -7.87 -4.64
CA ASP A 245 -1.42 -8.30 -3.47
C ASP A 245 -2.58 -7.34 -3.14
N GLY A 246 -3.28 -7.63 -2.04
CA GLY A 246 -4.51 -6.95 -1.65
C GLY A 246 -4.42 -5.43 -1.54
N ASP A 247 -3.29 -4.85 -1.12
CA ASP A 247 -3.10 -3.40 -1.03
C ASP A 247 -2.06 -2.84 -2.01
N GLY A 248 -1.51 -3.69 -2.88
CA GLY A 248 -0.64 -3.27 -3.97
C GLY A 248 0.72 -2.77 -3.52
N ASP A 249 1.21 -3.20 -2.36
CA ASP A 249 2.60 -2.96 -1.94
C ASP A 249 3.55 -4.10 -2.34
N ARG A 250 3.02 -5.24 -2.82
CA ARG A 250 3.78 -6.35 -3.39
C ARG A 250 3.52 -6.54 -4.87
N VAL A 251 4.53 -7.03 -5.56
CA VAL A 251 4.42 -7.46 -6.96
C VAL A 251 5.28 -8.70 -7.19
N VAL A 252 4.73 -9.66 -7.93
CA VAL A 252 5.48 -10.73 -8.60
C VAL A 252 5.15 -10.72 -10.08
N MET A 253 6.08 -11.20 -10.90
CA MET A 253 5.89 -11.24 -12.34
C MET A 253 5.96 -12.67 -12.85
N VAL A 254 5.40 -12.90 -14.03
CA VAL A 254 5.46 -14.18 -14.73
C VAL A 254 6.01 -13.92 -16.13
N ASP A 255 7.01 -14.68 -16.55
CA ASP A 255 7.52 -14.58 -17.92
C ASP A 255 6.61 -15.28 -18.94
N ARG A 256 6.83 -15.06 -20.23
CA ARG A 256 6.07 -15.68 -21.34
C ARG A 256 5.96 -17.22 -21.30
N ASN A 257 6.87 -17.90 -20.59
CA ASN A 257 6.84 -19.35 -20.44
C ASN A 257 6.03 -19.78 -19.21
N GLY A 258 5.41 -18.84 -18.51
CA GLY A 258 4.69 -19.06 -17.27
C GLY A 258 5.59 -19.29 -16.06
N ARG A 259 6.87 -18.88 -16.09
CA ARG A 259 7.77 -18.99 -14.93
C ARG A 259 7.63 -17.78 -14.02
N LEU A 260 7.47 -18.04 -12.72
CA LEU A 260 7.42 -17.00 -11.70
C LEU A 260 8.77 -16.28 -11.58
N ARG A 261 8.71 -14.96 -11.43
CA ARG A 261 9.81 -14.04 -11.14
C ARG A 261 9.43 -13.28 -9.87
N ASP A 262 10.08 -13.65 -8.78
CA ASP A 262 9.88 -13.09 -7.46
C ASP A 262 10.62 -11.74 -7.29
N GLY A 263 10.60 -11.22 -6.06
CA GLY A 263 11.24 -9.94 -5.73
C GLY A 263 12.73 -9.90 -6.05
N ASP A 264 13.46 -11.00 -5.86
CA ASP A 264 14.90 -11.06 -6.17
C ASP A 264 15.15 -10.98 -7.67
N ALA A 265 14.36 -11.69 -8.48
CA ALA A 265 14.44 -11.62 -9.93
C ALA A 265 14.10 -10.22 -10.46
N ILE A 266 13.05 -9.59 -9.90
CA ILE A 266 12.65 -8.22 -10.26
C ILE A 266 13.76 -7.22 -9.89
N LEU A 267 14.32 -7.33 -8.67
CA LEU A 267 15.39 -6.46 -8.20
C LEU A 267 16.64 -6.57 -9.09
N TYR A 268 17.00 -7.79 -9.51
CA TYR A 268 18.09 -8.01 -10.48
C TYR A 268 17.83 -7.32 -11.82
N ILE A 269 16.62 -7.44 -12.38
CA ILE A 269 16.26 -6.83 -13.66
C ILE A 269 16.40 -5.31 -13.58
N ILE A 270 15.89 -4.70 -12.51
CA ILE A 270 15.99 -3.25 -12.27
C ILE A 270 17.47 -2.84 -12.17
N ALA A 271 18.25 -3.53 -11.35
CA ALA A 271 19.68 -3.29 -11.17
C ALA A 271 20.45 -3.33 -12.49
N LYS A 272 20.25 -4.42 -13.24
CA LYS A 272 20.91 -4.66 -14.52
C LYS A 272 20.55 -3.61 -15.55
N TYR A 273 19.28 -3.20 -15.62
CA TYR A 273 18.84 -2.16 -16.56
C TYR A 273 19.45 -0.80 -16.23
N ARG A 274 19.46 -0.40 -14.96
CA ARG A 274 20.05 0.87 -14.52
C ARG A 274 21.56 0.90 -14.76
N ALA A 275 22.28 -0.19 -14.47
CA ALA A 275 23.69 -0.34 -14.81
C ALA A 275 23.93 -0.25 -16.33
N PHE A 276 23.09 -0.89 -17.15
CA PHE A 276 23.14 -0.79 -18.61
C PHE A 276 22.94 0.65 -19.13
N LYS A 277 22.13 1.46 -18.44
CA LYS A 277 21.92 2.88 -18.75
C LYS A 277 23.08 3.78 -18.29
N GLY A 278 24.12 3.20 -17.67
CA GLY A 278 25.27 3.93 -17.17
C GLY A 278 25.06 4.58 -15.81
N GLU A 279 23.99 4.24 -15.07
CA GLU A 279 23.81 4.71 -13.70
C GLU A 279 24.82 4.03 -12.77
N GLN A 280 25.49 4.82 -11.93
CA GLN A 280 26.38 4.29 -10.90
C GLN A 280 25.55 3.68 -9.77
N LEU A 281 25.52 2.36 -9.71
CA LEU A 281 24.90 1.59 -8.64
C LEU A 281 25.98 0.96 -7.77
N ASN A 282 26.20 1.52 -6.59
CA ASN A 282 27.18 0.96 -5.65
C ASN A 282 26.55 -0.14 -4.78
N ASN A 283 25.31 0.10 -4.31
CA ASN A 283 24.63 -0.76 -3.36
C ASN A 283 23.18 -1.01 -3.77
N ILE A 284 22.70 -2.21 -3.49
CA ILE A 284 21.29 -2.62 -3.53
C ILE A 284 20.96 -3.17 -2.15
N VAL A 285 19.76 -2.92 -1.65
CA VAL A 285 19.36 -3.40 -0.32
C VAL A 285 18.46 -4.61 -0.46
N GLY A 286 18.91 -5.76 0.04
CA GLY A 286 18.11 -6.97 0.18
C GLY A 286 17.60 -7.20 1.60
N THR A 287 17.23 -8.44 1.89
CA THR A 287 16.94 -8.91 3.26
C THR A 287 17.77 -10.16 3.56
N LYS A 288 17.71 -10.66 4.80
CA LYS A 288 18.32 -11.96 5.15
C LYS A 288 17.78 -13.15 4.34
N MET A 289 16.62 -12.99 3.69
CA MET A 289 15.99 -14.03 2.88
C MET A 289 16.38 -13.96 1.40
N THR A 290 17.10 -12.91 0.99
CA THR A 290 17.53 -12.74 -0.40
C THR A 290 18.45 -13.88 -0.83
N ASN A 291 18.20 -14.41 -2.02
CA ASN A 291 18.88 -15.59 -2.54
C ASN A 291 20.37 -15.29 -2.85
N LEU A 292 21.25 -16.24 -2.51
CA LEU A 292 22.69 -16.18 -2.81
C LEU A 292 22.99 -16.00 -4.31
N GLY A 293 22.11 -16.49 -5.18
CA GLY A 293 22.20 -16.29 -6.63
C GLY A 293 22.08 -14.82 -7.03
N LEU A 294 21.24 -14.03 -6.36
CA LEU A 294 21.14 -12.59 -6.58
C LEU A 294 22.44 -11.90 -6.18
N GLU A 295 22.93 -12.18 -4.97
CA GLU A 295 24.18 -11.62 -4.44
C GLU A 295 25.35 -11.86 -5.40
N ARG A 296 25.53 -13.11 -5.85
CA ARG A 296 26.57 -13.46 -6.83
C ARG A 296 26.41 -12.73 -8.16
N ALA A 297 25.17 -12.61 -8.65
CA ALA A 297 24.90 -11.94 -9.92
C ALA A 297 25.16 -10.43 -9.84
N LEU A 298 24.87 -9.79 -8.70
CA LEU A 298 25.17 -8.37 -8.43
C LEU A 298 26.67 -8.13 -8.28
N ASN A 299 27.37 -8.99 -7.52
CA ASN A 299 28.82 -8.90 -7.35
C ASN A 299 29.58 -8.99 -8.68
N ASN A 300 29.11 -9.84 -9.62
CA ASN A 300 29.67 -9.92 -10.98
C ASN A 300 29.51 -8.63 -11.80
N MET A 301 28.58 -7.74 -11.41
CA MET A 301 28.39 -6.41 -12.00
C MET A 301 29.07 -5.31 -11.18
N GLY A 302 29.81 -5.66 -10.12
CA GLY A 302 30.44 -4.71 -9.19
C GLY A 302 29.46 -4.01 -8.25
N ILE A 303 28.27 -4.58 -8.05
CA ILE A 303 27.22 -4.01 -7.19
C ILE A 303 27.15 -4.81 -5.89
N VAL A 304 27.21 -4.12 -4.74
CA VAL A 304 27.11 -4.73 -3.41
C VAL A 304 25.65 -4.91 -3.02
N LEU A 305 25.30 -6.05 -2.40
CA LEU A 305 24.00 -6.34 -1.79
C LEU A 305 24.02 -6.09 -0.28
#